data_AF-U4R7D4-F1
#
_entry.id   AF-U4R7D4-F1
#
_cell.length_a   1.000
_cell.length_b   1.000
_cell.length_c   1.000
_cell.angle_alpha   90.00
_cell.angle_beta   90.00
_cell.angle_gamma   90.00
#
_symmetry.space_group_name_H-M   'P 1'
#
loop_
_entity.id
_entity.type
_entity.pdbx_description
1 polymer ?
#
loop_
_entity_poly.entity_id
_entity_poly.type
_entity_poly.pdbx_seq_one_letter_code
_entity_poly.pdbx_strand_id
1 'polypeptide(L)'
;MGVLFIGMAVTFLVLFVFVSVADYAVYTYKRNSISKAMDYAVTAAVQDINKYKSLEGLSEGFNENTGTKITDGIEIDIDRAETTFLSVFESNSNHEQTDIKGNLLICATSVSGENVNYKIKTSSGEVSDGTVEDPYLIEDRINDTAKSCWPDSYEDNSRISINGNPKTNMVEKGTYLFAYIKGIRITGIFTQRKLALSCFGGAKLERANVKN
;
A
#
# COMPACT_ATOMS: atom_id res chain seq x y z
N MET A 1 58.07 -9.60 1.68
CA MET A 1 56.89 -9.90 2.53
C MET A 1 55.84 -8.78 2.51
N GLY A 2 56.17 -7.51 2.83
CA GLY A 2 55.16 -6.43 2.88
C GLY A 2 54.34 -6.21 1.60
N VAL A 3 54.96 -6.30 0.41
CA VAL A 3 54.25 -6.15 -0.87
C VAL A 3 53.21 -7.25 -1.12
N LEU A 4 53.50 -8.49 -0.70
CA LEU A 4 52.56 -9.62 -0.79
C LEU A 4 51.36 -9.43 0.15
N PHE A 5 51.59 -8.91 1.36
CA PHE A 5 50.52 -8.58 2.31
C PHE A 5 49.62 -7.45 1.79
N ILE A 6 50.20 -6.41 1.18
CA ILE A 6 49.42 -5.32 0.58
C ILE A 6 48.59 -5.83 -0.60
N GLY A 7 49.17 -6.64 -1.50
CA GLY A 7 48.44 -7.23 -2.62
C GLY A 7 47.28 -8.13 -2.17
N MET A 8 47.51 -8.94 -1.13
CA MET A 8 46.47 -9.78 -0.53
C MET A 8 45.36 -8.95 0.13
N ALA A 9 45.72 -7.91 0.89
CA ALA A 9 44.76 -7.02 1.53
C ALA A 9 43.88 -6.28 0.50
N VAL A 10 44.47 -5.78 -0.59
CA VAL A 10 43.72 -5.15 -1.69
C VAL A 10 42.77 -6.15 -2.34
N THR A 11 43.22 -7.38 -2.57
CA THR A 11 42.38 -8.43 -3.17
C THR A 11 41.17 -8.77 -2.28
N PHE A 12 41.37 -8.91 -0.97
CA PHE A 12 40.28 -9.12 -0.01
C PHE A 12 39.31 -7.94 0.04
N LEU A 13 39.81 -6.70 0.01
CA LEU A 13 38.97 -5.52 -0.02
C LEU A 13 38.10 -5.48 -1.27
N VAL A 14 38.68 -5.75 -2.43
CA VAL A 14 37.93 -5.84 -3.70
C VAL A 14 36.84 -6.91 -3.61
N LEU A 15 37.16 -8.10 -3.11
CA LEU A 15 36.19 -9.18 -2.94
C LEU A 15 35.06 -8.78 -1.98
N PHE A 16 35.36 -8.13 -0.86
CA PHE A 16 34.36 -7.65 0.09
C PHE A 16 33.40 -6.63 -0.52
N VAL A 17 33.93 -5.70 -1.34
CA VAL A 17 33.10 -4.74 -2.09
C VAL A 17 32.18 -5.47 -3.07
N PHE A 18 32.69 -6.43 -3.85
CA PHE A 18 31.87 -7.21 -4.78
C PHE A 18 30.75 -7.98 -4.06
N VAL A 19 31.07 -8.60 -2.93
CA VAL A 19 30.09 -9.32 -2.10
C VAL A 19 29.01 -8.37 -1.59
N SER A 20 29.39 -7.16 -1.15
CA SER A 20 28.45 -6.14 -0.67
C SER A 20 27.54 -5.62 -1.79
N VAL A 21 28.07 -5.45 -3.00
CA VAL A 21 27.29 -5.05 -4.18
C VAL A 21 26.32 -6.16 -4.57
N ALA A 22 26.77 -7.42 -4.57
CA ALA A 22 25.91 -8.56 -4.86
C ALA A 22 24.77 -8.70 -3.84
N ASP A 23 25.06 -8.55 -2.55
CA ASP A 23 24.06 -8.53 -1.48
C ASP A 23 23.00 -7.44 -1.70
N TYR A 24 23.45 -6.22 -2.01
CA TYR A 24 22.56 -5.09 -2.27
C TYR A 24 21.72 -5.27 -3.54
N ALA A 25 22.28 -5.86 -4.59
CA ALA A 25 21.57 -6.15 -5.83
C ALA A 25 20.43 -7.16 -5.59
N VAL A 26 20.69 -8.24 -4.84
CA VAL A 26 19.67 -9.22 -4.47
C VAL A 26 18.58 -8.59 -3.58
N TYR A 27 18.97 -7.78 -2.60
CA TYR A 27 18.03 -7.04 -1.78
C TYR A 27 17.11 -6.15 -2.63
N THR A 28 17.67 -5.39 -3.57
CA THR A 28 16.92 -4.47 -4.44
C THR A 28 15.98 -5.23 -5.38
N TYR A 29 16.42 -6.36 -5.95
CA TYR A 29 15.58 -7.21 -6.77
C TYR A 29 14.35 -7.71 -6.00
N LYS A 30 14.56 -8.28 -4.80
CA LYS A 30 13.46 -8.77 -3.94
C LYS A 30 12.53 -7.64 -3.51
N ARG A 31 13.08 -6.49 -3.11
CA ARG A 31 12.30 -5.28 -2.78
C ARG A 31 11.39 -4.84 -3.93
N ASN A 32 11.92 -4.81 -5.14
CA ASN A 32 11.13 -4.42 -6.31
C ASN A 32 10.03 -5.46 -6.63
N SER A 33 10.30 -6.76 -6.44
CA SER A 33 9.28 -7.80 -6.59
C SER A 33 8.13 -7.63 -5.60
N ILE A 34 8.45 -7.39 -4.33
CA ILE A 34 7.45 -7.18 -3.28
C ILE A 34 6.67 -5.88 -3.52
N SER A 35 7.34 -4.82 -3.95
CA SER A 35 6.67 -3.56 -4.33
C SER A 35 5.68 -3.74 -5.47
N LYS A 36 5.97 -4.61 -6.44
CA LYS A 36 5.03 -4.96 -7.52
C LYS A 36 3.88 -5.83 -7.02
N ALA A 37 4.16 -6.81 -6.16
CA ALA A 37 3.12 -7.62 -5.52
C ALA A 37 2.13 -6.75 -4.72
N MET A 38 2.64 -5.74 -4.02
CA MET A 38 1.85 -4.72 -3.32
C MET A 38 0.91 -3.97 -4.28
N ASP A 39 1.44 -3.48 -5.40
CA ASP A 39 0.68 -2.76 -6.42
C ASP A 39 -0.44 -3.61 -7.03
N TYR A 40 -0.16 -4.88 -7.36
CA TYR A 40 -1.16 -5.82 -7.83
C TYR A 40 -2.23 -6.12 -6.78
N ALA A 41 -1.82 -6.29 -5.52
CA ALA A 41 -2.73 -6.55 -4.42
C ALA A 41 -3.69 -5.39 -4.18
N VAL A 42 -3.20 -4.15 -4.15
CA VAL A 42 -4.05 -2.95 -4.00
C VAL A 42 -4.97 -2.79 -5.22
N THR A 43 -4.43 -2.95 -6.43
CA THR A 43 -5.22 -2.84 -7.68
C THR A 43 -6.33 -3.87 -7.78
N ALA A 44 -6.14 -5.07 -7.23
CA ALA A 44 -7.18 -6.08 -7.15
C ALA A 44 -8.20 -5.78 -6.04
N ALA A 45 -7.70 -5.47 -4.83
CA ALA A 45 -8.53 -5.25 -3.65
C ALA A 45 -9.44 -4.02 -3.77
N VAL A 46 -9.02 -2.97 -4.48
CA VAL A 46 -9.85 -1.78 -4.71
C VAL A 46 -11.12 -2.08 -5.52
N GLN A 47 -11.17 -3.22 -6.21
CA GLN A 47 -12.32 -3.66 -7.01
C GLN A 47 -13.39 -4.38 -6.20
N ASP A 48 -13.12 -4.73 -4.93
CA ASP A 48 -14.11 -5.37 -4.05
C ASP A 48 -15.13 -4.34 -3.54
N ILE A 49 -15.96 -3.85 -4.44
CA ILE A 49 -17.00 -2.88 -4.16
C ILE A 49 -18.17 -3.55 -3.43
N ASN A 50 -18.68 -2.88 -2.40
CA ASN A 50 -19.92 -3.27 -1.75
C ASN A 50 -21.11 -2.92 -2.65
N LYS A 51 -21.57 -3.89 -3.44
CA LYS A 51 -22.66 -3.72 -4.41
C LYS A 51 -23.98 -3.24 -3.78
N TYR A 52 -24.26 -3.63 -2.54
CA TYR A 52 -25.50 -3.25 -1.86
C TYR A 52 -25.49 -1.78 -1.46
N LYS A 53 -24.36 -1.30 -0.92
CA LYS A 53 -24.19 0.10 -0.52
C LYS A 53 -23.94 1.03 -1.71
N SER A 54 -23.38 0.48 -2.79
CA SER A 54 -22.96 1.26 -3.96
C SER A 54 -23.98 1.26 -5.11
N LEU A 55 -25.20 0.76 -4.90
CA LEU A 55 -26.15 0.57 -6.00
C LEU A 55 -26.53 1.90 -6.68
N GLU A 56 -26.75 2.94 -5.88
CA GLU A 56 -27.05 4.30 -6.35
C GLU A 56 -25.84 4.91 -7.06
N GLY A 57 -24.66 4.93 -6.41
CA GLY A 57 -23.43 5.45 -7.01
C GLY A 57 -22.96 4.72 -8.26
N LEU A 58 -23.19 3.41 -8.37
CA LEU A 58 -22.89 2.63 -9.58
C LEU A 58 -23.87 2.90 -10.72
N SER A 59 -25.08 3.40 -10.41
CA SER A 59 -26.09 3.76 -11.39
C SER A 59 -25.84 5.16 -11.97
N GLU A 60 -25.25 6.05 -11.18
CA GLU A 60 -24.82 7.38 -11.60
C GLU A 60 -23.55 7.29 -12.46
N GLY A 61 -23.68 7.61 -13.75
CA GLY A 61 -22.66 7.32 -14.75
C GLY A 61 -21.44 8.24 -14.66
N PHE A 62 -21.61 9.46 -15.17
CA PHE A 62 -20.55 10.44 -15.36
C PHE A 62 -21.10 11.83 -15.10
N ASN A 63 -20.24 12.73 -14.65
CA ASN A 63 -20.56 14.14 -14.63
C ASN A 63 -20.56 14.65 -16.08
N GLU A 64 -21.72 15.08 -16.57
CA GLU A 64 -21.94 15.49 -17.97
C GLU A 64 -21.06 16.69 -18.39
N ASN A 65 -20.61 17.51 -17.43
CA ASN A 65 -19.82 18.71 -17.69
C ASN A 65 -18.32 18.46 -17.73
N THR A 66 -17.82 17.49 -16.95
CA THR A 66 -16.38 17.20 -16.84
C THR A 66 -15.98 15.91 -17.55
N GLY A 67 -16.94 15.05 -17.90
CA GLY A 67 -16.69 13.71 -18.41
C GLY A 67 -16.00 12.79 -17.38
N THR A 68 -15.87 13.24 -16.13
CA THR A 68 -15.27 12.45 -15.04
C THR A 68 -16.31 11.53 -14.44
N LYS A 69 -15.86 10.33 -14.05
CA LYS A 69 -16.73 9.34 -13.44
C LYS A 69 -17.17 9.82 -12.05
N ILE A 70 -18.46 9.69 -11.75
CA ILE A 70 -18.97 9.94 -10.40
C ILE A 70 -18.63 8.71 -9.57
N THR A 71 -17.88 8.91 -8.49
CA THR A 71 -17.56 7.86 -7.50
C THR A 71 -18.36 8.01 -6.22
N ASP A 72 -19.24 9.02 -6.17
CA ASP A 72 -20.08 9.30 -5.03
C ASP A 72 -20.99 8.12 -4.74
N GLY A 73 -21.12 7.78 -3.46
CA GLY A 73 -21.90 6.63 -3.03
C GLY A 73 -21.25 5.26 -3.33
N ILE A 74 -20.05 5.21 -3.91
CA ILE A 74 -19.34 3.93 -4.12
C ILE A 74 -18.44 3.61 -2.93
N GLU A 75 -18.75 2.51 -2.25
CA GLU A 75 -18.02 2.02 -1.08
C GLU A 75 -17.28 0.70 -1.39
N ILE A 76 -16.02 0.63 -0.97
CA ILE A 76 -15.25 -0.62 -0.96
C ILE A 76 -15.67 -1.46 0.26
N ASP A 77 -15.87 -2.75 0.04
CA ASP A 77 -16.03 -3.75 1.10
C ASP A 77 -14.64 -4.08 1.68
N ILE A 78 -14.32 -3.49 2.83
CA ILE A 78 -12.97 -3.55 3.41
C ILE A 78 -12.57 -4.98 3.83
N ASP A 79 -13.53 -5.83 4.20
CA ASP A 79 -13.25 -7.21 4.62
C ASP A 79 -12.91 -8.08 3.41
N ARG A 80 -13.65 -7.90 2.32
CA ARG A 80 -13.35 -8.56 1.05
C ARG A 80 -12.05 -8.03 0.45
N ALA A 81 -11.85 -6.71 0.48
CA ALA A 81 -10.63 -6.08 0.01
C ALA A 81 -9.39 -6.58 0.77
N GLU A 82 -9.44 -6.73 2.09
CA GLU A 82 -8.35 -7.33 2.87
C GLU A 82 -8.05 -8.77 2.42
N THR A 83 -9.09 -9.58 2.26
CA THR A 83 -8.96 -10.98 1.84
C THR A 83 -8.31 -11.08 0.46
N THR A 84 -8.78 -10.29 -0.50
CA THR A 84 -8.23 -10.22 -1.86
C THR A 84 -6.80 -9.68 -1.85
N PHE A 85 -6.53 -8.63 -1.07
CA PHE A 85 -5.19 -8.08 -0.93
C PHE A 85 -4.21 -9.15 -0.45
N LEU A 86 -4.52 -9.85 0.64
CA LEU A 86 -3.65 -10.87 1.21
C LEU A 86 -3.42 -12.03 0.24
N SER A 87 -4.47 -12.49 -0.46
CA SER A 87 -4.41 -13.57 -1.44
C SER A 87 -3.53 -13.22 -2.65
N VAL A 88 -3.73 -12.02 -3.22
CA VAL A 88 -2.97 -11.55 -4.39
C VAL A 88 -1.52 -11.25 -4.00
N PHE A 89 -1.30 -10.65 -2.83
CA PHE A 89 0.04 -10.35 -2.35
C PHE A 89 0.86 -11.63 -2.14
N GLU A 90 0.30 -12.64 -1.46
CA GLU A 90 0.95 -13.94 -1.23
C GLU A 90 1.32 -14.63 -2.55
N SER A 91 0.38 -14.69 -3.49
CA SER A 91 0.58 -15.29 -4.82
C SER A 91 1.71 -14.63 -5.63
N ASN A 92 2.08 -13.39 -5.31
CA ASN A 92 3.07 -12.61 -6.05
C ASN A 92 4.36 -12.30 -5.28
N SER A 93 4.42 -12.52 -3.96
CA SER A 93 5.55 -12.10 -3.12
C SER A 93 6.40 -13.24 -2.55
N ASN A 94 5.99 -14.50 -2.71
CA ASN A 94 6.61 -15.67 -2.06
C ASN A 94 6.87 -15.48 -0.54
N HIS A 95 6.15 -14.55 0.10
CA HIS A 95 6.19 -14.31 1.54
C HIS A 95 4.99 -15.02 2.19
N GLU A 96 5.21 -15.61 3.37
CA GLU A 96 4.12 -16.23 4.12
C GLU A 96 3.11 -15.17 4.60
N GLN A 97 1.83 -15.48 4.43
CA GLN A 97 0.69 -14.60 4.72
C GLN A 97 0.61 -14.17 6.21
N THR A 98 1.12 -15.02 7.11
CA THR A 98 1.10 -14.85 8.57
C THR A 98 1.87 -13.63 9.06
N ASP A 99 3.03 -13.35 8.44
CA ASP A 99 3.86 -12.18 8.79
C ASP A 99 3.23 -10.87 8.31
N ILE A 100 2.43 -10.92 7.24
CA ILE A 100 1.81 -9.74 6.63
C ILE A 100 0.54 -9.34 7.37
N LYS A 101 -0.33 -10.30 7.68
CA LYS A 101 -1.63 -10.01 8.32
C LYS A 101 -1.48 -9.28 9.66
N GLY A 102 -0.50 -9.68 10.48
CA GLY A 102 -0.20 -9.03 11.76
C GLY A 102 0.40 -7.61 11.65
N ASN A 103 0.75 -7.18 10.45
CA ASN A 103 1.41 -5.90 10.19
C ASN A 103 0.69 -5.04 9.14
N LEU A 104 -0.52 -5.46 8.73
CA LEU A 104 -1.30 -4.81 7.69
C LEU A 104 -2.24 -3.75 8.27
N LEU A 105 -2.33 -2.63 7.59
CA LEU A 105 -3.36 -1.61 7.75
C LEU A 105 -3.92 -1.32 6.36
N ILE A 106 -5.24 -1.38 6.22
CA ILE A 106 -5.95 -1.02 4.99
C ILE A 106 -6.88 0.15 5.29
N CYS A 107 -6.89 1.16 4.42
CA CYS A 107 -7.82 2.27 4.48
C CYS A 107 -8.60 2.35 3.17
N ALA A 108 -9.92 2.26 3.25
CA ALA A 108 -10.82 2.52 2.13
C ALA A 108 -11.44 3.90 2.29
N THR A 109 -11.51 4.68 1.20
CA THR A 109 -12.23 5.95 1.16
C THR A 109 -13.46 5.84 0.27
N SER A 110 -14.49 6.64 0.56
CA SER A 110 -15.64 6.84 -0.30
C SER A 110 -16.12 8.29 -0.22
N VAL A 111 -16.79 8.77 -1.26
CA VAL A 111 -17.33 10.13 -1.29
C VAL A 111 -18.82 10.09 -0.98
N SER A 112 -19.27 11.01 -0.13
CA SER A 112 -20.69 11.20 0.17
C SER A 112 -20.95 12.71 0.27
N GLY A 113 -21.41 13.30 -0.83
CA GLY A 113 -21.59 14.73 -0.96
C GLY A 113 -20.25 15.48 -0.91
N GLU A 114 -20.16 16.50 -0.06
CA GLU A 114 -18.93 17.32 0.04
C GLU A 114 -17.82 16.65 0.85
N ASN A 115 -18.12 15.61 1.62
CA ASN A 115 -17.17 14.98 2.53
C ASN A 115 -16.59 13.67 1.99
N VAL A 116 -15.41 13.31 2.51
CA VAL A 116 -14.77 12.02 2.27
C VAL A 116 -14.93 11.15 3.51
N ASN A 117 -15.60 10.02 3.35
CA ASN A 117 -15.69 8.98 4.36
C ASN A 117 -14.46 8.07 4.25
N TYR A 118 -14.01 7.55 5.39
CA TYR A 118 -12.94 6.57 5.46
C TYR A 118 -13.30 5.41 6.38
N LYS A 119 -12.72 4.26 6.09
CA LYS A 119 -12.70 3.07 6.96
C LYS A 119 -11.27 2.55 7.00
N ILE A 120 -10.69 2.51 8.18
CA ILE A 120 -9.35 1.96 8.41
C ILE A 120 -9.49 0.65 9.17
N LYS A 121 -9.09 -0.45 8.54
CA LYS A 121 -8.99 -1.75 9.18
C LYS A 121 -7.54 -2.03 9.56
N THR A 122 -7.34 -2.42 10.80
CA THR A 122 -6.03 -2.73 11.35
C THR A 122 -5.84 -4.24 11.47
N SER A 123 -4.59 -4.66 11.67
CA SER A 123 -4.22 -6.07 11.87
C SER A 123 -4.97 -6.79 13.03
N SER A 124 -5.51 -6.06 14.01
CA SER A 124 -6.33 -6.63 15.08
C SER A 124 -7.75 -6.98 14.65
N GLY A 125 -8.15 -6.54 13.45
CA GLY A 125 -9.52 -6.63 12.94
C GLY A 125 -10.40 -5.45 13.35
N GLU A 126 -9.90 -4.52 14.17
CA GLU A 126 -10.61 -3.29 14.49
C GLU A 126 -10.76 -2.41 13.25
N VAL A 127 -11.98 -1.90 13.05
CA VAL A 127 -12.32 -0.96 11.98
C VAL A 127 -12.65 0.39 12.61
N SER A 128 -11.87 1.40 12.24
CA SER A 128 -12.16 2.80 12.56
C SER A 128 -12.77 3.48 11.34
N ASP A 129 -14.01 3.92 11.47
CA ASP A 129 -14.72 4.71 10.48
C ASP A 129 -14.79 6.19 10.88
N GLY A 130 -14.91 7.05 9.88
CA GLY A 130 -15.07 8.48 10.09
C GLY A 130 -15.19 9.26 8.79
N THR A 131 -15.22 10.58 8.93
CA THR A 131 -15.41 11.50 7.83
C THR A 131 -14.44 12.67 7.96
N VAL A 132 -13.95 13.16 6.83
CA VAL A 132 -13.14 14.38 6.73
C VAL A 132 -13.72 15.31 5.67
N GLU A 133 -13.61 16.62 5.91
CA GLU A 133 -14.06 17.65 4.96
C GLU A 133 -13.12 17.70 3.75
N ASP A 134 -11.81 17.58 4.01
CA ASP A 134 -10.77 17.64 2.99
C ASP A 134 -10.03 16.30 2.81
N PRO A 135 -9.82 15.85 1.57
CA PRO A 135 -9.08 14.61 1.27
C PRO A 135 -7.66 14.53 1.85
N TYR A 136 -6.94 15.65 1.98
CA TYR A 136 -5.56 15.63 2.47
C TYR A 136 -5.46 15.16 3.94
N LEU A 137 -6.52 15.33 4.72
CA LEU A 137 -6.58 14.90 6.13
C LEU A 137 -6.60 13.37 6.30
N ILE A 138 -6.88 12.62 5.23
CA ILE A 138 -6.84 11.15 5.27
C ILE A 138 -5.44 10.64 5.65
N GLU A 139 -4.38 11.31 5.19
CA GLU A 139 -3.00 10.93 5.56
C GLU A 139 -2.80 10.99 7.08
N ASP A 140 -3.29 12.05 7.73
CA ASP A 140 -3.17 12.20 9.19
C ASP A 140 -3.97 11.12 9.93
N ARG A 141 -5.17 10.78 9.46
CA ARG A 141 -5.99 9.70 10.03
C ARG A 141 -5.31 8.33 9.94
N ILE A 142 -4.70 8.03 8.80
CA ILE A 142 -3.94 6.79 8.60
C ILE A 142 -2.74 6.75 9.55
N ASN A 143 -2.01 7.87 9.66
CA ASN A 143 -0.84 7.98 10.51
C ASN A 143 -1.17 7.88 12.02
N ASP A 144 -2.25 8.50 12.47
CA ASP A 144 -2.75 8.40 13.84
C ASP A 144 -3.12 6.96 14.18
N THR A 145 -3.83 6.28 13.27
CA THR A 145 -4.21 4.87 13.46
C THR A 145 -2.99 3.97 13.48
N ALA A 146 -2.03 4.17 12.56
CA ALA A 146 -0.78 3.42 12.53
C ALA A 146 0.03 3.60 13.83
N LYS A 147 0.06 4.83 14.38
CA LYS A 147 0.71 5.13 15.66
C LYS A 147 0.04 4.42 16.83
N SER A 148 -1.28 4.31 16.83
CA SER A 148 -2.04 3.56 17.83
C SER A 148 -1.73 2.06 17.77
N CYS A 149 -1.69 1.46 16.57
CA CYS A 149 -1.37 0.04 16.39
C CYS A 149 0.09 -0.29 16.72
N TRP A 150 0.99 0.66 16.50
CA TRP A 150 2.44 0.43 16.52
C TRP A 150 3.22 1.58 17.18
N PRO A 151 3.03 1.80 18.51
CA PRO A 151 3.62 2.93 19.22
C PRO A 151 5.16 2.90 19.23
N ASP A 152 5.75 1.70 19.31
CA ASP A 152 7.21 1.50 19.45
C ASP A 152 8.02 1.75 18.17
N SER A 153 7.39 2.00 17.01
CA SER A 153 8.12 2.13 15.74
C SER A 153 7.87 3.43 15.00
N TYR A 154 7.22 4.41 15.62
CA TYR A 154 6.98 5.72 15.01
C TYR A 154 8.23 6.62 15.14
N GLU A 155 9.39 6.10 14.75
CA GLU A 155 10.53 6.93 14.35
C GLU A 155 10.17 7.60 13.02
N ASP A 156 10.58 8.85 12.77
CA ASP A 156 10.21 9.67 11.60
C ASP A 156 10.24 8.93 10.24
N ASN A 157 11.04 7.87 10.12
CA ASN A 157 11.17 7.03 8.92
C ASN A 157 9.96 6.10 8.63
N SER A 158 8.98 5.99 9.53
CA SER A 158 7.77 5.16 9.32
C SER A 158 6.49 5.96 9.09
N ARG A 159 6.57 7.29 9.07
CA ARG A 159 5.44 8.15 8.69
C ARG A 159 5.04 7.87 7.24
N ILE A 160 3.75 7.63 7.02
CA ILE A 160 3.19 7.45 5.69
C ILE A 160 2.98 8.85 5.10
N SER A 161 3.68 9.15 4.01
CA SER A 161 3.57 10.43 3.29
C SER A 161 2.93 10.18 1.93
N ILE A 162 1.65 10.53 1.79
CA ILE A 162 0.87 10.37 0.56
C ILE A 162 0.80 11.70 -0.19
N ASN A 163 0.62 12.82 0.53
CA ASN A 163 0.42 14.16 -0.03
C ASN A 163 1.73 14.94 -0.26
N GLY A 164 2.88 14.26 -0.25
CA GLY A 164 4.21 14.91 -0.30
C GLY A 164 4.50 15.68 -1.59
N ASN A 165 3.76 15.42 -2.68
CA ASN A 165 3.87 16.19 -3.92
C ASN A 165 2.48 16.44 -4.55
N PRO A 166 1.94 17.67 -4.45
CA PRO A 166 0.62 18.03 -4.99
C PRO A 166 0.44 17.78 -6.49
N LYS A 167 1.54 17.64 -7.25
CA LYS A 167 1.50 17.41 -8.70
C LYS A 167 1.43 15.92 -9.08
N THR A 168 1.77 15.02 -8.16
CA THR A 168 1.91 13.59 -8.50
C THR A 168 1.17 12.67 -7.54
N ASN A 169 1.16 12.97 -6.25
CA ASN A 169 0.52 12.15 -5.22
C ASN A 169 -0.24 13.09 -4.27
N MET A 170 -1.54 13.21 -4.48
CA MET A 170 -2.46 13.86 -3.55
C MET A 170 -3.70 12.97 -3.44
N VAL A 171 -4.22 12.80 -2.24
CA VAL A 171 -5.53 12.18 -2.08
C VAL A 171 -6.55 13.16 -2.66
N GLU A 172 -7.28 12.74 -3.68
CA GLU A 172 -8.38 13.53 -4.25
C GLU A 172 -9.73 13.03 -3.71
N LYS A 173 -10.82 13.74 -4.01
CA LYS A 173 -12.16 13.23 -3.70
C LYS A 173 -12.44 12.04 -4.60
N GLY A 174 -12.54 10.85 -4.01
CA GLY A 174 -12.87 9.63 -4.72
C GLY A 174 -12.84 8.37 -3.86
N THR A 175 -13.12 7.24 -4.51
CA THR A 175 -13.07 5.91 -3.90
C THR A 175 -11.70 5.29 -4.11
N TYR A 176 -10.90 5.24 -3.05
CA TYR A 176 -9.53 4.73 -3.05
C TYR A 176 -9.34 3.64 -2.00
N LEU A 177 -8.35 2.78 -2.25
CA LEU A 177 -7.81 1.85 -1.27
C LEU A 177 -6.34 2.18 -1.03
N PHE A 178 -5.98 2.30 0.24
CA PHE A 178 -4.62 2.43 0.72
C PHE A 178 -4.28 1.17 1.50
N ALA A 179 -3.09 0.64 1.28
CA ALA A 179 -2.57 -0.45 2.09
C ALA A 179 -1.17 -0.10 2.59
N TYR A 180 -0.92 -0.41 3.85
CA TYR A 180 0.34 -0.22 4.53
C TYR A 180 0.74 -1.53 5.21
N ILE A 181 1.93 -2.02 4.91
CA ILE A 181 2.51 -3.17 5.60
C ILE A 181 3.73 -2.71 6.36
N LYS A 182 3.68 -2.86 7.69
CA LYS A 182 4.81 -2.58 8.55
C LYS A 182 5.83 -3.72 8.52
N GLY A 183 7.09 -3.37 8.39
CA GLY A 183 8.17 -4.22 8.88
C GLY A 183 8.41 -5.51 8.11
N ILE A 184 8.18 -5.51 6.79
CA ILE A 184 8.55 -6.60 5.90
C ILE A 184 10.06 -6.82 5.96
N ARG A 185 10.47 -8.06 6.13
CA ARG A 185 11.88 -8.45 6.19
C ARG A 185 12.33 -8.95 4.82
N ILE A 186 13.30 -8.27 4.21
CA ILE A 186 13.92 -8.70 2.96
C ILE A 186 15.34 -9.14 3.24
N THR A 187 15.63 -10.39 2.90
CA THR A 187 16.96 -10.97 3.01
C THR A 187 17.69 -10.84 1.68
N GLY A 188 18.85 -10.18 1.68
CA GLY A 188 19.85 -10.21 0.62
C GLY A 188 20.55 -11.58 0.55
N ILE A 189 21.85 -11.58 0.26
CA ILE A 189 22.69 -12.77 0.35
C ILE A 189 23.16 -12.99 1.80
N PHE A 190 23.48 -11.91 2.51
CA PHE A 190 24.04 -11.93 3.87
C PHE A 190 23.30 -11.00 4.83
N THR A 191 22.70 -9.91 4.34
CA THR A 191 22.01 -8.95 5.21
C THR A 191 20.49 -9.12 5.15
N GLN A 192 19.82 -8.93 6.29
CA GLN A 192 18.37 -8.79 6.35
C GLN A 192 18.03 -7.35 6.69
N ARG A 193 17.10 -6.76 5.93
CA ARG A 193 16.63 -5.40 6.16
C ARG A 193 15.13 -5.41 6.39
N LYS A 194 14.69 -4.62 7.35
CA LYS A 194 13.28 -4.39 7.65
C LYS A 194 12.83 -3.10 6.97
N LEU A 195 11.72 -3.12 6.25
CA LEU A 195 11.14 -1.94 5.62
C LEU A 195 9.63 -1.88 5.85
N ALA A 196 9.06 -0.69 5.70
CA ALA A 196 7.63 -0.51 5.56
C ALA A 196 7.29 -0.26 4.09
N LEU A 197 6.13 -0.74 3.65
CA LEU A 197 5.61 -0.50 2.31
C LEU A 197 4.23 0.15 2.40
N SER A 198 4.00 1.15 1.56
CA SER A 198 2.71 1.79 1.36
C SER A 198 2.37 1.80 -0.12
N CYS A 199 1.11 1.56 -0.46
CA CYS A 199 0.61 1.66 -1.82
C CYS A 199 -0.84 2.18 -1.79
N PHE A 200 -1.24 2.87 -2.85
CA PHE A 200 -2.58 3.40 -3.02
C PHE A 200 -3.09 3.12 -4.43
N GLY A 201 -4.39 2.86 -4.57
CA GLY A 201 -5.04 2.63 -5.85
C GLY A 201 -6.48 3.13 -5.84
N GLY A 202 -6.94 3.68 -6.98
CA GLY A 202 -8.31 4.11 -7.18
C GLY A 202 -9.18 3.01 -7.82
N ALA A 203 -10.47 2.98 -7.48
CA ALA A 203 -11.40 2.01 -8.04
C ALA A 203 -11.57 2.22 -9.55
N LYS A 204 -11.11 1.26 -10.36
CA LYS A 204 -11.36 1.25 -11.82
C LYS A 204 -12.72 0.66 -12.12
N LEU A 205 -13.73 1.51 -12.12
CA LEU A 205 -15.10 1.11 -12.38
C LEU A 205 -15.34 1.02 -13.90
N GLU A 206 -15.50 -0.19 -14.44
CA GLU A 206 -15.97 -0.40 -15.82
C GLU A 206 -17.46 -0.76 -15.84
N ARG A 207 -18.23 -0.25 -16.82
CA ARG A 207 -19.63 -0.67 -17.00
C ARG A 207 -19.63 -2.12 -17.50
N ALA A 208 -20.30 -3.01 -16.78
CA ALA A 208 -20.70 -4.28 -17.35
C ALA A 208 -21.78 -4.00 -18.41
N ASN A 209 -21.50 -4.29 -19.69
CA ASN A 209 -22.56 -4.36 -20.69
C ASN A 209 -23.51 -5.48 -20.27
N VAL A 210 -24.70 -5.12 -19.82
CA VAL A 210 -25.79 -6.07 -19.61
C VAL A 210 -26.12 -6.63 -21.00
N LYS A 211 -25.71 -7.87 -21.26
CA LYS A 211 -26.26 -8.62 -22.39
C LYS A 211 -27.72 -8.90 -22.06
N ASN A 212 -28.63 -8.23 -22.77
CA ASN A 212 -30.04 -8.61 -22.85
C ASN A 212 -30.16 -10.02 -23.42
#